data_AF-A0A2D3T2Q4-F1
#
_entry.id   AF-A0A2D3T2Q4-F1
#
_cell.length_a   1.000
_cell.length_b   1.000
_cell.length_c   1.000
_cell.angle_alpha   90.00
_cell.angle_beta   90.00
_cell.angle_gamma   90.00
#
_symmetry.space_group_name_H-M   'P 1'
#
loop_
_entity.id
_entity.type
_entity.pdbx_description
1 polymer ?
#
loop_
_entity_poly.entity_id
_entity_poly.type
_entity_poly.pdbx_seq_one_letter_code
_entity_poly.pdbx_strand_id
1 'polypeptide(L)'
;MTDWTNRLHPASFRGVPFQVEGDEATLGRRVQTHEYPNRDQPYTEDLGRATRRFQISAYLVGEDYLVQRDRLIIAIETPGPGTLVHPYYGELSVCMEGDVRVRHSGREGRLCRVSFSVVEAGELSFPTAGIATSQTLLSSSAALNDRISDAFTRVGLKGLPDFAQAGVLANAKAMMGHITQAFDSIDSGIAAASRLLQGDMSVILAQGSAGKQVVEAIQRMWRAGRRTAHNAATLTQQIKTLSGITLGHDLAPRGVWKSDRPSVQAERRQSNRIAALLRTTAIHEAALRLTQLPPPRTALLPVNQREKRQIQVNLSHPALHAGLDASDSEVESTAVTWETLIAVREALNQAIEREQTLSPDDALFLALQRVKTEVNRDMATRLAQGEKTVLRTPETVLPALVLAAQWYDHAARETDITSRNRVPHPGFVPQQPLRVPLR
;
A
#
# COMPACT_ATOMS: atom_id res chain seq x y z
N MET A 1 5.34 -23.94 -53.49
CA MET A 1 6.30 -22.81 -53.42
C MET A 1 5.50 -21.53 -53.21
N THR A 2 4.99 -21.31 -52.02
CA THR A 2 4.20 -20.12 -51.66
C THR A 2 4.20 -20.04 -50.15
N ASP A 3 4.73 -18.96 -49.55
CA ASP A 3 4.15 -18.44 -48.29
C ASP A 3 4.75 -17.11 -47.78
N TRP A 4 5.94 -16.70 -48.23
CA TRP A 4 6.56 -15.48 -47.70
C TRP A 4 6.14 -14.21 -48.45
N THR A 5 5.98 -14.29 -49.78
CA THR A 5 5.57 -13.13 -50.61
C THR A 5 4.13 -12.68 -50.34
N ASN A 6 3.25 -13.60 -49.93
CA ASN A 6 1.87 -13.29 -49.51
C ASN A 6 1.77 -12.66 -48.11
N ARG A 7 2.88 -12.60 -47.35
CA ARG A 7 2.95 -11.98 -46.02
C ARG A 7 3.60 -10.59 -46.03
N LEU A 8 4.01 -10.09 -47.20
CA LEU A 8 4.58 -8.75 -47.33
C LEU A 8 3.46 -7.72 -47.19
N HIS A 9 3.39 -7.08 -46.03
CA HIS A 9 2.58 -5.87 -45.86
C HIS A 9 3.18 -4.72 -46.66
N PRO A 10 2.36 -3.85 -47.27
CA PRO A 10 2.86 -2.64 -47.92
C PRO A 10 3.58 -1.79 -46.87
N ALA A 11 4.85 -1.48 -47.11
CA ALA A 11 5.65 -0.71 -46.16
C ALA A 11 5.05 0.69 -46.03
N SER A 12 4.88 1.16 -44.79
CA SER A 12 4.39 2.52 -44.56
C SER A 12 4.95 3.12 -43.28
N PHE A 13 5.11 4.43 -43.28
CA PHE A 13 5.49 5.19 -42.08
C PHE A 13 4.45 6.27 -41.85
N ARG A 14 3.79 6.23 -40.69
CA ARG A 14 2.64 7.11 -40.36
C ARG A 14 1.57 7.13 -41.47
N GLY A 15 1.35 5.99 -42.11
CA GLY A 15 0.39 5.82 -43.20
C GLY A 15 0.88 6.27 -44.58
N VAL A 16 2.10 6.80 -44.72
CA VAL A 16 2.70 7.10 -46.04
C VAL A 16 3.37 5.84 -46.61
N PRO A 17 2.92 5.30 -47.75
CA PRO A 17 3.47 4.07 -48.31
C PRO A 17 4.84 4.31 -48.97
N PHE A 18 5.74 3.33 -48.86
CA PHE A 18 7.02 3.29 -49.57
C PHE A 18 7.41 1.83 -49.88
N GLN A 19 8.41 1.63 -50.73
CA GLN A 19 8.96 0.30 -51.02
C GLN A 19 10.30 0.11 -50.34
N VAL A 20 10.58 -1.09 -49.82
CA VAL A 20 11.84 -1.42 -49.15
C VAL A 20 12.79 -2.07 -50.16
N GLU A 21 14.00 -1.52 -50.32
CA GLU A 21 15.10 -2.11 -51.10
C GLU A 21 15.95 -3.05 -50.22
N GLY A 22 16.17 -2.65 -48.97
CA GLY A 22 16.91 -3.44 -47.99
C GLY A 22 16.79 -2.87 -46.59
N ASP A 23 17.06 -3.71 -45.60
CA ASP A 23 17.02 -3.36 -44.19
C ASP A 23 18.18 -3.99 -43.42
N GLU A 24 18.65 -3.29 -42.40
CA GLU A 24 19.66 -3.77 -41.45
C GLU A 24 19.16 -3.51 -40.02
N ALA A 25 19.22 -4.52 -39.15
CA ALA A 25 18.76 -4.41 -37.77
C ALA A 25 19.90 -4.73 -36.79
N THR A 26 20.19 -3.79 -35.89
CA THR A 26 21.10 -4.01 -34.75
C THR A 26 20.29 -4.42 -33.53
N LEU A 27 20.55 -5.64 -33.04
CA LEU A 27 19.85 -6.29 -31.94
C LEU A 27 20.86 -6.79 -30.92
N GLY A 28 20.53 -6.75 -29.63
CA GLY A 28 21.41 -7.30 -28.60
C GLY A 28 20.91 -7.12 -27.18
N ARG A 29 21.78 -7.44 -26.23
CA ARG A 29 21.62 -7.14 -24.80
C ARG A 29 22.77 -6.23 -24.37
N ARG A 30 22.48 -5.30 -23.46
CA ARG A 30 23.51 -4.47 -22.84
C ARG A 30 24.16 -5.31 -21.78
N VAL A 31 25.48 -5.42 -21.85
CA VAL A 31 26.24 -6.27 -20.96
C VAL A 31 27.45 -5.47 -20.47
N GLN A 32 27.73 -5.52 -19.18
CA GLN A 32 28.89 -4.89 -18.56
C GLN A 32 29.81 -5.96 -17.98
N THR A 33 31.03 -6.02 -18.49
CA THR A 33 32.03 -6.99 -18.05
C THR A 33 32.96 -6.33 -17.02
N HIS A 34 33.01 -6.92 -15.84
CA HIS A 34 33.89 -6.54 -14.73
C HIS A 34 35.08 -7.49 -14.65
N GLU A 35 36.28 -6.93 -14.77
CA GLU A 35 37.55 -7.63 -14.63
C GLU A 35 38.17 -7.31 -13.26
N TYR A 36 38.58 -8.34 -12.53
CA TYR A 36 39.17 -8.21 -11.19
C TYR A 36 40.61 -8.73 -11.21
N PRO A 37 41.59 -8.03 -10.59
CA PRO A 37 42.95 -8.53 -10.46
C PRO A 37 43.02 -9.90 -9.79
N ASN A 38 43.90 -10.79 -10.28
CA ASN A 38 44.09 -12.17 -9.84
C ASN A 38 42.89 -13.12 -10.04
N ARG A 39 41.97 -12.81 -10.96
CA ARG A 39 40.89 -13.71 -11.36
C ARG A 39 40.91 -13.92 -12.87
N ASP A 40 41.10 -15.16 -13.30
CA ASP A 40 41.21 -15.51 -14.73
C ASP A 40 39.86 -15.46 -15.47
N GLN A 41 38.73 -15.48 -14.75
CA GLN A 41 37.39 -15.41 -15.33
C GLN A 41 36.69 -14.08 -14.96
N PRO A 42 36.33 -13.26 -15.96
CA PRO A 42 35.62 -11.99 -15.73
C PRO A 42 34.16 -12.23 -15.36
N TYR A 43 33.58 -11.32 -14.58
CA TYR A 43 32.15 -11.32 -14.26
C TYR A 43 31.40 -10.47 -15.28
N THR A 44 30.31 -10.97 -15.82
CA THR A 44 29.56 -10.30 -16.89
C THR A 44 28.13 -10.05 -16.42
N GLU A 45 27.76 -8.79 -16.21
CA GLU A 45 26.43 -8.36 -15.77
C GLU A 45 25.55 -8.00 -16.98
N ASP A 46 24.33 -8.52 -17.02
CA ASP A 46 23.36 -8.24 -18.08
C ASP A 46 22.45 -7.08 -17.67
N LEU A 47 22.62 -5.93 -18.31
CA LEU A 47 21.90 -4.68 -18.06
C LEU A 47 20.59 -4.58 -18.88
N GLY A 48 20.11 -5.69 -19.45
CA GLY A 48 18.84 -5.79 -20.15
C GLY A 48 18.95 -5.68 -21.67
N ARG A 49 17.81 -5.53 -22.35
CA ARG A 49 17.75 -5.45 -23.82
C ARG A 49 18.47 -4.19 -24.32
N ALA A 50 19.32 -4.34 -25.33
CA ALA A 50 19.91 -3.20 -26.02
C ALA A 50 18.87 -2.52 -26.90
N THR A 51 19.06 -1.21 -27.11
CA THR A 51 18.25 -0.40 -28.01
C THR A 51 18.24 -1.04 -29.39
N ARG A 52 17.06 -1.40 -29.90
CA ARG A 52 16.89 -1.96 -31.23
C ARG A 52 16.90 -0.82 -32.25
N ARG A 53 17.88 -0.84 -33.14
CA ARG A 53 18.03 0.15 -34.22
C ARG A 53 17.82 -0.54 -35.56
N PHE A 54 17.08 0.10 -36.44
CA PHE A 54 16.89 -0.35 -37.81
C PHE A 54 17.38 0.73 -38.77
N GLN A 55 18.17 0.34 -39.77
CA GLN A 55 18.48 1.16 -40.93
C GLN A 55 17.67 0.63 -42.11
N ILE A 56 16.84 1.50 -42.70
CA ILE A 56 15.94 1.12 -43.78
C ILE A 56 16.35 1.89 -45.03
N SER A 57 16.58 1.16 -46.11
CA SER A 57 16.77 1.70 -47.44
C SER A 57 15.50 1.47 -48.25
N ALA A 58 14.81 2.56 -48.55
CA ALA A 58 13.54 2.58 -49.23
C ALA A 58 13.63 3.31 -50.57
N TYR A 59 12.66 3.04 -51.45
CA TYR A 59 12.47 3.80 -52.67
C TYR A 59 11.00 4.12 -52.90
N LEU A 60 10.78 5.25 -53.57
CA LEU A 60 9.48 5.72 -54.04
C LEU A 60 9.52 5.68 -55.56
N VAL A 61 8.53 5.02 -56.16
CA VAL A 61 8.43 4.82 -57.62
C VAL A 61 7.02 5.14 -58.09
N GLY A 62 6.90 5.80 -59.24
CA GLY A 62 5.61 6.15 -59.85
C GLY A 62 5.57 7.56 -60.42
N GLU A 63 4.45 7.95 -61.01
CA GLU A 63 4.25 9.32 -61.52
C GLU A 63 4.11 10.35 -60.39
N ASP A 64 3.55 9.92 -59.24
CA ASP A 64 3.32 10.75 -58.06
C ASP A 64 4.48 10.70 -57.04
N TYR A 65 5.65 10.18 -57.42
CA TYR A 65 6.74 9.94 -56.46
C TYR A 65 7.21 11.22 -55.74
N LEU A 66 7.11 12.38 -56.39
CA LEU A 66 7.44 13.68 -55.79
C LEU A 66 6.47 14.07 -54.67
N VAL A 67 5.16 13.84 -54.87
CA VAL A 67 4.13 14.14 -53.87
C VAL A 67 4.24 13.18 -52.69
N GLN A 68 4.51 11.89 -52.96
CA GLN A 68 4.73 10.89 -51.91
C GLN A 68 6.01 11.18 -51.10
N ARG A 69 7.08 11.62 -51.77
CA ARG A 69 8.34 12.05 -51.13
C ARG A 69 8.07 13.17 -50.14
N ASP A 70 7.37 14.23 -50.55
CA ASP A 70 7.14 15.39 -49.70
C ASP A 70 6.26 15.02 -48.48
N ARG A 71 5.27 14.14 -48.66
CA ARG A 71 4.49 13.58 -47.54
C ARG A 71 5.33 12.74 -46.59
N LEU A 72 6.26 11.94 -47.12
CA LEU A 72 7.14 11.11 -46.31
C LEU A 72 8.11 11.97 -45.50
N ILE A 73 8.66 13.03 -46.10
CA ILE A 73 9.51 14.00 -45.39
C ILE A 73 8.74 14.66 -44.25
N ILE A 74 7.52 15.15 -44.50
CA ILE A 74 6.66 15.74 -43.45
C ILE A 74 6.38 14.74 -42.33
N ALA A 75 6.09 13.48 -42.68
CA ALA A 75 5.83 12.43 -41.71
C ALA A 75 7.06 12.13 -40.84
N ILE A 76 8.26 12.14 -41.42
CA ILE A 76 9.55 11.93 -40.74
C ILE A 76 9.87 13.10 -39.80
N GLU A 77 9.66 14.34 -40.25
CA GLU A 77 9.95 15.56 -39.47
C GLU A 77 8.95 15.82 -38.34
N THR A 78 7.78 15.18 -38.37
CA THR A 78 6.77 15.34 -37.32
C THR A 78 7.29 14.78 -35.98
N PRO A 79 7.23 15.52 -34.87
CA PRO A 79 7.78 15.07 -33.59
C PRO A 79 7.01 13.87 -32.99
N GLY A 80 7.70 13.07 -32.16
CA GLY A 80 7.10 11.96 -31.41
C GLY A 80 7.17 10.59 -32.12
N PRO A 81 6.71 9.51 -31.45
CA PRO A 81 6.71 8.17 -32.02
C PRO A 81 5.77 8.09 -33.23
N GLY A 82 6.15 7.27 -34.20
CA GLY A 82 5.37 7.00 -35.40
C GLY A 82 5.25 5.50 -35.65
N THR A 83 4.10 5.08 -36.17
CA THR A 83 3.90 3.69 -36.58
C THR A 83 4.64 3.42 -37.89
N LEU A 84 5.58 2.49 -37.84
CA LEU A 84 6.27 1.93 -39.00
C LEU A 84 5.72 0.53 -39.26
N VAL A 85 5.13 0.33 -40.43
CA VAL A 85 4.79 -1.00 -40.94
C VAL A 85 5.92 -1.45 -41.86
N HIS A 86 6.70 -2.44 -41.43
CA HIS A 86 7.77 -3.02 -42.22
C HIS A 86 7.33 -4.38 -42.80
N PRO A 87 7.68 -4.73 -44.05
CA PRO A 87 7.22 -5.99 -44.66
C PRO A 87 7.69 -7.25 -43.92
N TYR A 88 8.86 -7.20 -43.27
CA TYR A 88 9.41 -8.34 -42.49
C TYR A 88 9.21 -8.23 -40.98
N TYR A 89 9.09 -7.02 -40.42
CA TYR A 89 9.03 -6.82 -38.96
C TYR A 89 7.62 -6.50 -38.45
N GLY A 90 6.64 -6.35 -39.34
CA GLY A 90 5.28 -6.00 -38.98
C GLY A 90 5.15 -4.54 -38.52
N GLU A 91 4.17 -4.28 -37.66
CA GLU A 91 3.90 -2.96 -37.09
C GLU A 91 4.83 -2.69 -35.89
N LEU A 92 5.60 -1.62 -35.96
CA LEU A 92 6.54 -1.17 -34.94
C LEU A 92 6.25 0.28 -34.56
N SER A 93 6.23 0.58 -33.27
CA SER A 93 6.28 1.97 -32.79
C SER A 93 7.74 2.41 -32.77
N VAL A 94 8.09 3.43 -33.56
CA VAL A 94 9.49 3.86 -33.71
C VAL A 94 9.63 5.38 -33.67
N CYS A 95 10.80 5.84 -33.22
CA CYS A 95 11.25 7.21 -33.35
C CYS A 95 12.35 7.30 -34.41
N MET A 96 12.33 8.36 -35.22
CA MET A 96 13.40 8.66 -36.17
C MET A 96 14.68 9.01 -35.41
N GLU A 97 15.81 8.43 -35.82
CA GLU A 97 17.12 8.67 -35.23
C GLU A 97 18.09 9.13 -36.31
N GLY A 98 18.71 10.30 -36.12
CA GLY A 98 19.69 10.86 -37.06
C GLY A 98 19.08 11.48 -38.31
N ASP A 99 19.93 11.70 -39.32
CA ASP A 99 19.56 12.37 -40.55
C ASP A 99 18.96 11.41 -41.59
N VAL A 100 17.96 11.87 -42.33
CA VAL A 100 17.38 11.15 -43.46
C VAL A 100 18.02 11.59 -44.77
N ARG A 101 18.47 10.62 -45.58
CA ARG A 101 19.10 10.88 -46.88
C ARG A 101 18.14 10.57 -48.01
N VAL A 102 17.84 11.58 -48.82
CA VAL A 102 17.01 11.47 -50.02
C VAL A 102 17.90 11.67 -51.25
N ARG A 103 17.93 10.70 -52.17
CA ARG A 103 18.76 10.74 -53.39
C ARG A 103 17.91 10.66 -54.65
N HIS A 104 18.20 11.56 -55.58
CA HIS A 104 17.66 11.56 -56.93
C HIS A 104 18.79 11.31 -57.93
N SER A 105 18.54 10.51 -58.96
CA SER A 105 19.50 10.24 -60.03
C SER A 105 18.83 10.53 -61.37
N GLY A 106 19.41 11.40 -62.19
CA GLY A 106 18.88 11.70 -63.53
C GLY A 106 18.95 10.51 -64.51
N ARG A 107 19.67 9.44 -64.15
CA ARG A 107 19.71 8.17 -64.90
C ARG A 107 18.57 7.21 -64.52
N GLU A 108 17.99 7.39 -63.33
CA GLU A 108 16.90 6.56 -62.80
C GLU A 108 15.61 7.40 -62.87
N GLY A 109 14.94 7.35 -64.02
CA GLY A 109 13.71 8.12 -64.22
C GLY A 109 12.59 7.66 -63.29
N ARG A 110 11.87 8.62 -62.67
CA ARG A 110 10.68 8.40 -61.82
C ARG A 110 10.94 7.59 -60.53
N LEU A 111 12.16 7.66 -59.99
CA LEU A 111 12.55 6.98 -58.76
C LEU A 111 13.27 7.92 -57.78
N CYS A 112 12.99 7.76 -56.49
CA CYS A 112 13.67 8.45 -55.41
C CYS A 112 14.06 7.45 -54.33
N ARG A 113 15.34 7.40 -53.93
CA ARG A 113 15.80 6.56 -52.82
C ARG A 113 15.83 7.36 -51.52
N VAL A 114 15.37 6.75 -50.44
CA VAL A 114 15.30 7.34 -49.10
C VAL A 114 15.92 6.35 -48.12
N SER A 115 16.95 6.79 -47.39
CA SER A 115 17.57 6.00 -46.33
C SER A 115 17.39 6.71 -45.00
N PHE A 116 16.85 6.01 -44.00
CA PHE A 116 16.60 6.54 -42.67
C PHE A 116 16.85 5.48 -41.59
N SER A 117 17.22 5.95 -40.39
CA SER A 117 17.37 5.11 -39.21
C SER A 117 16.25 5.36 -38.21
N VAL A 118 15.76 4.28 -37.61
CA VAL A 118 14.72 4.32 -36.58
C VAL A 118 15.12 3.50 -35.38
N VAL A 119 14.62 3.92 -34.23
CA VAL A 119 14.76 3.23 -32.94
C VAL A 119 13.39 2.87 -32.40
N GLU A 120 13.26 1.67 -31.82
CA GLU A 120 12.04 1.23 -31.14
C GLU A 120 11.65 2.22 -30.04
N ALA A 121 10.46 2.82 -30.17
CA ALA A 121 9.91 3.73 -29.17
C ALA A 121 9.30 2.90 -28.03
N GLY A 122 10.07 2.74 -26.95
CA GLY A 122 9.56 2.09 -25.75
C GLY A 122 8.41 2.89 -25.13
N GLU A 123 7.43 2.19 -24.56
CA GLU A 123 6.45 2.84 -23.68
C GLU A 123 7.19 3.40 -22.47
N LEU A 124 7.05 4.70 -22.24
CA LEU A 124 7.52 5.35 -21.02
C LEU A 124 6.66 4.91 -19.84
N SER A 125 6.84 3.68 -19.37
CA SER A 125 6.29 3.26 -18.08
C SER A 125 7.13 3.87 -16.97
N PHE A 126 6.87 5.13 -16.65
CA PHE A 126 7.41 5.70 -15.41
C PHE A 126 6.84 4.91 -14.23
N PRO A 127 7.65 4.57 -13.21
CA PRO A 127 7.10 4.13 -11.94
C PRO A 127 6.25 5.28 -11.41
N THR A 128 4.94 5.17 -11.56
CA THR A 128 4.02 6.13 -10.95
C THR A 128 4.20 5.95 -9.46
N ALA A 129 4.84 6.92 -8.80
CA ALA A 129 4.86 6.97 -7.35
C ALA A 129 3.40 6.82 -6.89
N GLY A 130 3.07 5.67 -6.32
CA GLY A 130 1.70 5.35 -5.92
C GLY A 130 1.17 6.47 -5.03
N ILE A 131 -0.11 6.80 -5.19
CA ILE A 131 -0.80 7.74 -4.30
C ILE A 131 -0.42 7.41 -2.85
N ALA A 132 0.00 8.41 -2.08
CA ALA A 132 0.31 8.25 -0.68
C ALA A 132 -0.98 7.93 0.10
N THR A 133 -1.38 6.66 0.11
CA THR A 133 -2.65 6.16 0.67
C THR A 133 -2.80 6.50 2.15
N SER A 134 -1.69 6.51 2.90
CA SER A 134 -1.68 6.96 4.29
C SER A 134 -2.10 8.44 4.42
N GLN A 135 -1.70 9.30 3.48
CA GLN A 135 -2.03 10.72 3.52
C GLN A 135 -3.49 11.01 3.15
N THR A 136 -4.06 10.24 2.22
CA THR A 136 -5.50 10.34 1.86
C THR A 136 -6.40 9.81 2.98
N LEU A 137 -5.94 8.79 3.72
CA LEU A 137 -6.59 8.32 4.93
C LEU A 137 -6.52 9.34 6.07
N LEU A 138 -5.37 9.99 6.28
CA LEU A 138 -5.22 11.05 7.27
C LEU A 138 -6.19 12.21 7.01
N SER A 139 -6.29 12.68 5.77
CA SER A 139 -7.21 13.77 5.41
C SER A 139 -8.68 13.39 5.56
N SER A 140 -9.06 12.17 5.18
CA SER A 140 -10.42 11.66 5.38
C SER A 140 -10.76 11.45 6.86
N SER A 141 -9.78 11.05 7.67
CA SER A 141 -9.94 10.95 9.13
C SER A 141 -10.12 12.33 9.77
N ALA A 142 -9.39 13.36 9.32
CA ALA A 142 -9.61 14.73 9.76
C ALA A 142 -11.01 15.23 9.39
N ALA A 143 -11.47 14.98 8.16
CA ALA A 143 -12.83 15.31 7.75
C ALA A 143 -13.90 14.59 8.59
N LEU A 144 -13.68 13.32 8.96
CA LEU A 144 -14.57 12.61 9.89
C LEU A 144 -14.59 13.28 11.27
N ASN A 145 -13.45 13.72 11.79
CA ASN A 145 -13.36 14.42 13.07
C ASN A 145 -14.18 15.72 13.09
N ASP A 146 -14.17 16.47 12.00
CA ASP A 146 -14.98 17.68 11.85
C ASP A 146 -16.48 17.33 11.84
N ARG A 147 -16.87 16.28 11.10
CA ARG A 147 -18.26 15.79 11.08
C ARG A 147 -18.74 15.27 12.43
N ILE A 148 -17.89 14.57 13.19
CA ILE A 148 -18.19 14.17 14.57
C ILE A 148 -18.46 15.41 15.42
N SER A 149 -17.61 16.45 15.31
CA SER A 149 -17.76 17.67 16.10
C SER A 149 -19.08 18.39 15.80
N ASP A 150 -19.54 18.38 14.54
CA ASP A 150 -20.81 18.96 14.11
C ASP A 150 -22.02 18.11 14.56
N ALA A 151 -21.97 16.80 14.32
CA ALA A 151 -23.05 15.86 14.62
C ALA A 151 -23.36 15.78 16.13
N PHE A 152 -22.35 15.95 16.98
CA PHE A 152 -22.45 15.78 18.43
C PHE A 152 -22.46 17.09 19.24
N THR A 153 -22.73 18.23 18.60
CA THR A 153 -22.90 19.54 19.26
C THR A 153 -23.95 19.57 20.39
N ARG A 154 -24.95 18.67 20.36
CA ARG A 154 -26.05 18.57 21.35
C ARG A 154 -25.92 17.38 22.32
N VAL A 155 -24.70 16.90 22.59
CA VAL A 155 -24.44 15.77 23.52
C VAL A 155 -24.47 16.14 25.01
N GLY A 156 -24.43 17.43 25.36
CA GLY A 156 -24.54 17.88 26.77
C GLY A 156 -25.91 17.62 27.41
N LEU A 157 -26.02 17.84 28.72
CA LEU A 157 -27.25 17.59 29.50
C LEU A 157 -28.29 18.72 29.42
N LYS A 158 -28.00 19.79 28.68
CA LYS A 158 -28.86 20.97 28.58
C LYS A 158 -30.26 20.62 28.07
N GLY A 159 -31.28 21.02 28.83
CA GLY A 159 -32.69 20.80 28.48
C GLY A 159 -33.26 19.47 28.98
N LEU A 160 -32.47 18.66 29.70
CA LEU A 160 -32.98 17.49 30.42
C LEU A 160 -33.36 17.85 31.87
N PRO A 161 -34.44 17.27 32.42
CA PRO A 161 -34.73 17.36 33.86
C PRO A 161 -33.64 16.72 34.72
N ASP A 162 -33.37 17.26 35.92
CA ASP A 162 -32.28 16.81 36.82
C ASP A 162 -32.27 15.30 37.08
N PHE A 163 -33.44 14.70 37.26
CA PHE A 163 -33.54 13.26 37.49
C PHE A 163 -33.17 12.42 36.26
N ALA A 164 -33.41 12.91 35.04
CA ALA A 164 -32.94 12.27 33.82
C ALA A 164 -31.43 12.49 33.62
N GLN A 165 -30.90 13.63 34.05
CA GLN A 165 -29.46 13.91 34.01
C GLN A 165 -28.66 12.90 34.86
N ALA A 166 -29.15 12.55 36.04
CA ALA A 166 -28.52 11.56 36.92
C ALA A 166 -28.40 10.18 36.24
N GLY A 167 -29.46 9.72 35.55
CA GLY A 167 -29.44 8.46 34.80
C GLY A 167 -28.49 8.50 33.61
N VAL A 168 -28.50 9.58 32.83
CA VAL A 168 -27.54 9.79 31.72
C VAL A 168 -26.10 9.76 32.23
N LEU A 169 -25.83 10.44 33.35
CA LEU A 169 -24.49 10.48 33.95
C LEU A 169 -24.04 9.11 34.44
N ALA A 170 -24.91 8.34 35.09
CA ALA A 170 -24.61 6.98 35.53
C ALA A 170 -24.28 6.07 34.33
N ASN A 171 -25.08 6.13 33.27
CA ASN A 171 -24.85 5.38 32.03
C ASN A 171 -23.53 5.78 31.36
N ALA A 172 -23.23 7.09 31.29
CA ALA A 172 -21.98 7.58 30.72
C ALA A 172 -20.76 7.11 31.54
N LYS A 173 -20.84 7.16 32.88
CA LYS A 173 -19.79 6.63 33.77
C LYS A 173 -19.59 5.13 33.59
N ALA A 174 -20.66 4.36 33.41
CA ALA A 174 -20.58 2.93 33.13
C ALA A 174 -19.85 2.67 31.79
N MET A 175 -20.23 3.36 30.71
CA MET A 175 -19.55 3.25 29.40
C MET A 175 -18.06 3.57 29.50
N MET A 176 -17.68 4.61 30.23
CA MET A 176 -16.27 4.93 30.49
C MET A 176 -15.56 3.86 31.33
N GLY A 177 -16.26 3.25 32.30
CA GLY A 177 -15.76 2.10 33.05
C GLY A 177 -15.40 0.93 32.14
N HIS A 178 -16.28 0.59 31.18
CA HIS A 178 -16.00 -0.45 30.18
C HIS A 178 -14.80 -0.11 29.29
N ILE A 179 -14.69 1.15 28.83
CA ILE A 179 -13.52 1.61 28.06
C ILE A 179 -12.23 1.47 28.88
N THR A 180 -12.28 1.87 30.15
CA THR A 180 -11.13 1.75 31.07
C THR A 180 -10.68 0.30 31.20
N GLN A 181 -11.62 -0.61 31.45
CA GLN A 181 -11.35 -2.05 31.55
C GLN A 181 -10.78 -2.63 30.25
N ALA A 182 -11.31 -2.23 29.10
CA ALA A 182 -10.83 -2.68 27.80
C ALA A 182 -9.39 -2.24 27.50
N PHE A 183 -8.93 -1.12 28.06
CA PHE A 183 -7.59 -0.59 27.85
C PHE A 183 -6.61 -0.82 28.99
N ASP A 184 -7.04 -1.34 30.15
CA ASP A 184 -6.19 -1.40 31.34
C ASP A 184 -4.90 -2.21 31.13
N SER A 185 -4.98 -3.31 30.37
CA SER A 185 -3.84 -4.16 30.03
C SER A 185 -3.13 -3.79 28.72
N ILE A 186 -3.65 -2.81 27.97
CA ILE A 186 -3.25 -2.54 26.58
C ILE A 186 -2.64 -1.15 26.44
N ASP A 187 -3.21 -0.15 27.11
CA ASP A 187 -2.75 1.23 27.09
C ASP A 187 -3.07 1.94 28.41
N SER A 188 -2.06 2.03 29.27
CA SER A 188 -2.16 2.71 30.55
C SER A 188 -2.48 4.21 30.42
N GLY A 189 -2.09 4.85 29.30
CA GLY A 189 -2.38 6.26 29.03
C GLY A 189 -3.87 6.50 28.79
N ILE A 190 -4.50 5.64 27.97
CA ILE A 190 -5.96 5.70 27.74
C ILE A 190 -6.71 5.33 29.02
N ALA A 191 -6.29 4.27 29.72
CA ALA A 191 -6.94 3.85 30.96
C ALA A 191 -6.89 4.94 32.05
N ALA A 192 -5.73 5.61 32.23
CA ALA A 192 -5.59 6.73 33.16
C ALA A 192 -6.45 7.94 32.75
N ALA A 193 -6.41 8.33 31.47
CA ALA A 193 -7.22 9.45 30.97
C ALA A 193 -8.73 9.17 31.08
N SER A 194 -9.14 7.92 30.86
CA SER A 194 -10.53 7.47 31.00
C SER A 194 -11.02 7.57 32.44
N ARG A 195 -10.21 7.16 33.42
CA ARG A 195 -10.53 7.31 34.87
C ARG A 195 -10.71 8.78 35.27
N LEU A 196 -9.84 9.66 34.78
CA LEU A 196 -9.97 11.11 35.01
C LEU A 196 -11.28 11.65 34.42
N LEU A 197 -11.55 11.33 33.15
CA LEU A 197 -12.77 11.77 32.47
C LEU A 197 -14.03 11.20 33.16
N GLN A 198 -13.99 9.97 33.66
CA GLN A 198 -15.08 9.36 34.42
C GLN A 198 -15.39 10.13 35.72
N GLY A 199 -14.35 10.63 36.41
CA GLY A 199 -14.49 11.49 37.59
C GLY A 199 -15.09 12.85 37.24
N ASP A 200 -14.61 13.47 36.16
CA ASP A 200 -15.03 14.81 35.73
C ASP A 200 -16.31 14.83 34.89
N MET A 201 -16.89 13.66 34.59
CA MET A 201 -18.03 13.52 33.68
C MET A 201 -19.24 14.37 34.10
N SER A 202 -19.49 14.50 35.42
CA SER A 202 -20.57 15.36 35.92
C SER A 202 -20.33 16.81 35.54
N VAL A 203 -19.11 17.31 35.66
CA VAL A 203 -18.74 18.69 35.35
C VAL A 203 -18.79 18.92 33.84
N ILE A 204 -18.19 18.02 33.06
CA ILE A 204 -18.10 18.11 31.60
C ILE A 204 -19.48 18.06 30.93
N LEU A 205 -20.40 17.27 31.48
CA LEU A 205 -21.75 17.12 30.94
C LEU A 205 -22.75 18.16 31.48
N ALA A 206 -22.56 18.65 32.72
CA ALA A 206 -23.50 19.58 33.39
C ALA A 206 -23.16 21.06 33.19
N GLN A 207 -21.88 21.44 33.08
CA GLN A 207 -21.54 22.82 32.71
C GLN A 207 -22.08 23.09 31.31
N GLY A 208 -22.76 24.23 31.13
CA GLY A 208 -23.51 24.61 29.92
C GLY A 208 -22.67 24.84 28.66
N SER A 209 -21.58 24.10 28.48
CA SER A 209 -20.74 24.09 27.32
C SER A 209 -21.30 23.22 26.20
N ALA A 210 -21.16 23.71 24.97
CA ALA A 210 -21.55 23.00 23.76
C ALA A 210 -20.97 21.57 23.76
N GLY A 211 -21.67 20.60 23.17
CA GLY A 211 -21.21 19.21 23.05
C GLY A 211 -19.79 19.06 22.47
N LYS A 212 -19.25 20.12 21.85
CA LYS A 212 -17.83 20.29 21.51
C LYS A 212 -16.87 20.02 22.68
N GLN A 213 -17.13 20.50 23.90
CA GLN A 213 -16.21 20.23 25.03
C GLN A 213 -16.19 18.75 25.42
N VAL A 214 -17.35 18.08 25.35
CA VAL A 214 -17.46 16.63 25.57
C VAL A 214 -16.69 15.87 24.50
N VAL A 215 -16.88 16.25 23.22
CA VAL A 215 -16.16 15.70 22.07
C VAL A 215 -14.65 15.86 22.25
N GLU A 216 -14.18 17.07 22.57
CA GLU A 216 -12.76 17.37 22.78
C GLU A 216 -12.17 16.63 23.98
N ALA A 217 -12.92 16.47 25.07
CA ALA A 217 -12.47 15.69 26.23
C ALA A 217 -12.28 14.21 25.87
N ILE A 218 -13.25 13.61 25.16
CA ILE A 218 -13.16 12.22 24.68
C ILE A 218 -12.01 12.06 23.69
N GLN A 219 -11.85 12.99 22.74
CA GLN A 219 -10.73 12.97 21.79
C GLN A 219 -9.37 13.11 22.49
N ARG A 220 -9.25 13.97 23.52
CA ARG A 220 -8.03 14.09 24.33
C ARG A 220 -7.72 12.80 25.07
N MET A 221 -8.73 12.13 25.61
CA MET A 221 -8.57 10.81 26.23
C MET A 221 -8.00 9.80 25.23
N TRP A 222 -8.59 9.69 24.03
CA TRP A 222 -8.10 8.77 23.01
C TRP A 222 -6.65 9.08 22.57
N ARG A 223 -6.31 10.36 22.47
CA ARG A 223 -4.95 10.82 22.11
C ARG A 223 -3.90 10.55 23.19
N ALA A 224 -4.28 10.38 24.46
CA ALA A 224 -3.35 10.06 25.53
C ALA A 224 -2.56 8.77 25.25
N GLY A 225 -3.20 7.79 24.59
CA GLY A 225 -2.57 6.53 24.20
C GLY A 225 -1.54 6.60 23.08
N ARG A 226 -1.56 7.68 22.27
CA ARG A 226 -0.59 7.83 21.17
C ARG A 226 0.85 7.98 21.65
N ARG A 227 1.05 8.45 22.89
CA ARG A 227 2.39 8.64 23.47
C ARG A 227 3.03 7.32 23.90
N THR A 228 2.21 6.29 24.11
CA THR A 228 2.65 4.99 24.66
C THR A 228 3.06 4.01 23.57
N ALA A 229 2.73 4.28 22.30
CA ALA A 229 2.86 3.31 21.21
C ALA A 229 4.15 3.50 20.39
N HIS A 230 5.10 2.58 20.54
CA HIS A 230 6.30 2.50 19.68
C HIS A 230 6.36 1.20 18.84
N ASN A 231 5.47 0.23 19.11
CA ASN A 231 5.54 -1.11 18.53
C ASN A 231 4.29 -1.44 17.70
N ALA A 232 4.47 -2.19 16.61
CA ALA A 232 3.37 -2.51 15.72
C ALA A 232 2.36 -3.50 16.30
N ALA A 233 2.81 -4.40 17.18
CA ALA A 233 1.94 -5.34 17.89
C ALA A 233 1.00 -4.59 18.84
N THR A 234 1.50 -3.58 19.57
CA THR A 234 0.67 -2.78 20.48
C THR A 234 -0.30 -1.90 19.69
N LEU A 235 0.13 -1.26 18.60
CA LEU A 235 -0.77 -0.52 17.69
C LEU A 235 -1.87 -1.41 17.12
N THR A 236 -1.51 -2.62 16.66
CA THR A 236 -2.49 -3.61 16.14
C THR A 236 -3.52 -3.98 17.20
N GLN A 237 -3.07 -4.23 18.43
CA GLN A 237 -3.96 -4.57 19.54
C GLN A 237 -4.86 -3.39 19.91
N GLN A 238 -4.32 -2.17 19.96
CA GLN A 238 -5.07 -0.95 20.20
C GLN A 238 -6.14 -0.69 19.13
N ILE A 239 -5.83 -0.92 17.84
CA ILE A 239 -6.80 -0.78 16.75
C ILE A 239 -7.94 -1.78 16.92
N LYS A 240 -7.60 -3.04 17.25
CA LYS A 240 -8.59 -4.09 17.51
C LYS A 240 -9.47 -3.76 18.70
N THR A 241 -8.92 -3.23 19.79
CA THR A 241 -9.72 -2.90 20.98
C THR A 241 -10.60 -1.68 20.78
N LEU A 242 -10.10 -0.63 20.10
CA LEU A 242 -10.94 0.50 19.67
C LEU A 242 -12.09 0.04 18.77
N SER A 243 -11.82 -0.84 17.81
CA SER A 243 -12.85 -1.43 16.94
C SER A 243 -13.83 -2.27 17.76
N GLY A 244 -13.32 -3.08 18.69
CA GLY A 244 -14.13 -3.93 19.59
C GLY A 244 -15.08 -3.15 20.48
N ILE A 245 -14.72 -1.94 20.93
CA ILE A 245 -15.62 -1.07 21.71
C ILE A 245 -16.89 -0.72 20.94
N THR A 246 -16.81 -0.62 19.61
CA THR A 246 -17.99 -0.33 18.78
C THR A 246 -18.88 -1.54 18.56
N LEU A 247 -18.29 -2.74 18.60
CA LEU A 247 -18.98 -4.01 18.40
C LEU A 247 -19.56 -4.57 19.72
N GLY A 248 -19.04 -4.14 20.86
CA GLY A 248 -19.45 -4.61 22.18
C GLY A 248 -20.89 -4.22 22.55
N HIS A 249 -21.50 -5.03 23.42
CA HIS A 249 -22.86 -4.80 23.91
C HIS A 249 -22.96 -3.57 24.84
N ASP A 250 -21.88 -3.23 25.56
CA ASP A 250 -21.91 -2.18 26.60
C ASP A 250 -22.20 -0.78 26.06
N LEU A 251 -21.77 -0.51 24.82
CA LEU A 251 -22.05 0.72 24.10
C LEU A 251 -23.16 0.53 23.06
N ALA A 252 -23.85 -0.62 23.01
CA ALA A 252 -24.93 -0.82 22.06
C ALA A 252 -26.10 0.17 22.31
N PRO A 253 -26.77 0.66 21.25
CA PRO A 253 -27.89 1.56 21.41
C PRO A 253 -29.06 0.86 22.12
N ARG A 254 -29.61 1.53 23.13
CA ARG A 254 -30.77 1.06 23.89
C ARG A 254 -32.06 1.44 23.17
N GLY A 255 -33.00 0.50 23.07
CA GLY A 255 -34.31 0.76 22.45
C GLY A 255 -35.09 1.88 23.17
N VAL A 256 -35.70 2.77 22.39
CA VAL A 256 -36.59 3.83 22.90
C VAL A 256 -38.00 3.49 22.47
N TRP A 257 -38.83 3.04 23.42
CA TRP A 257 -40.19 2.59 23.13
C TRP A 257 -41.18 3.73 23.34
N LYS A 258 -42.24 3.76 22.52
CA LYS A 258 -43.32 4.75 22.67
C LYS A 258 -44.08 4.61 24.01
N SER A 259 -44.06 3.42 24.60
CA SER A 259 -44.66 3.11 25.90
C SER A 259 -43.84 3.58 27.10
N ASP A 260 -42.56 3.93 26.92
CA ASP A 260 -41.73 4.42 28.01
C ASP A 260 -42.18 5.83 28.45
N ARG A 261 -41.97 6.16 29.72
CA ARG A 261 -42.21 7.52 30.23
C ARG A 261 -41.37 8.55 29.44
N PRO A 262 -41.87 9.77 29.16
CA PRO A 262 -41.14 10.77 28.38
C PRO A 262 -39.73 11.07 28.90
N SER A 263 -39.55 11.04 30.22
CA SER A 263 -38.24 11.22 30.85
C SER A 263 -37.27 10.06 30.59
N VAL A 264 -37.74 8.82 30.65
CA VAL A 264 -36.95 7.62 30.34
C VAL A 264 -36.57 7.62 28.85
N GLN A 265 -37.49 8.06 27.98
CA GLN A 265 -37.18 8.24 26.57
C GLN A 265 -36.07 9.29 26.36
N ALA A 266 -36.15 10.44 27.04
CA ALA A 266 -35.15 11.50 26.96
C ALA A 266 -33.78 11.02 27.46
N GLU A 267 -33.75 10.33 28.61
CA GLU A 267 -32.54 9.72 29.16
C GLU A 267 -31.91 8.73 28.16
N ARG A 268 -32.68 7.76 27.65
CA ARG A 268 -32.17 6.76 26.70
C ARG A 268 -31.67 7.38 25.40
N ARG A 269 -32.40 8.37 24.84
CA ARG A 269 -31.96 9.10 23.64
C ARG A 269 -30.61 9.77 23.88
N GLN A 270 -30.43 10.42 25.03
CA GLN A 270 -29.18 11.11 25.33
C GLN A 270 -28.04 10.13 25.60
N SER A 271 -28.28 9.06 26.37
CA SER A 271 -27.28 8.00 26.58
C SER A 271 -26.87 7.33 25.27
N ASN A 272 -27.80 7.08 24.35
CA ASN A 272 -27.48 6.55 23.03
C ASN A 272 -26.60 7.52 22.21
N ARG A 273 -26.83 8.82 22.35
CA ARG A 273 -26.03 9.85 21.67
C ARG A 273 -24.60 9.92 22.21
N ILE A 274 -24.42 9.78 23.53
CA ILE A 274 -23.09 9.65 24.16
C ILE A 274 -22.39 8.37 23.69
N ALA A 275 -23.12 7.24 23.66
CA ALA A 275 -22.57 5.97 23.17
C ALA A 275 -22.12 6.09 21.70
N ALA A 276 -22.93 6.71 20.83
CA ALA A 276 -22.56 6.96 19.43
C ALA A 276 -21.32 7.87 19.31
N LEU A 277 -21.18 8.90 20.15
CA LEU A 277 -19.98 9.73 20.19
C LEU A 277 -18.73 8.91 20.56
N LEU A 278 -18.83 8.05 21.58
CA LEU A 278 -17.71 7.19 22.00
C LEU A 278 -17.31 6.20 20.90
N ARG A 279 -18.29 5.57 20.22
CA ARG A 279 -18.02 4.62 19.13
C ARG A 279 -17.42 5.30 17.90
N THR A 280 -17.99 6.43 17.46
CA THR A 280 -17.49 7.17 16.28
C THR A 280 -16.09 7.75 16.50
N THR A 281 -15.82 8.28 17.69
CA THR A 281 -14.46 8.76 18.05
C THR A 281 -13.45 7.61 18.18
N ALA A 282 -13.87 6.44 18.66
CA ALA A 282 -13.01 5.25 18.70
C ALA A 282 -12.65 4.78 17.27
N ILE A 283 -13.60 4.76 16.33
CA ILE A 283 -13.35 4.44 14.91
C ILE A 283 -12.37 5.45 14.29
N HIS A 284 -12.59 6.75 14.52
CA HIS A 284 -11.70 7.80 14.05
C HIS A 284 -10.27 7.59 14.56
N GLU A 285 -10.11 7.33 15.86
CA GLU A 285 -8.80 7.09 16.46
C GLU A 285 -8.15 5.81 15.91
N ALA A 286 -8.94 4.75 15.66
CA ALA A 286 -8.44 3.50 15.13
C ALA A 286 -7.93 3.66 13.69
N ALA A 287 -8.66 4.43 12.86
CA ALA A 287 -8.23 4.80 11.51
C ALA A 287 -6.94 5.64 11.52
N LEU A 288 -6.79 6.56 12.49
CA LEU A 288 -5.55 7.31 12.64
C LEU A 288 -4.37 6.42 13.08
N ARG A 289 -4.58 5.47 13.99
CA ARG A 289 -3.52 4.53 14.41
C ARG A 289 -3.09 3.60 13.28
N LEU A 290 -3.99 3.25 12.37
CA LEU A 290 -3.63 2.52 11.15
C LEU A 290 -2.59 3.28 10.32
N THR A 291 -2.73 4.60 10.19
CA THR A 291 -1.73 5.41 9.45
C THR A 291 -0.35 5.41 10.10
N GLN A 292 -0.28 5.15 11.42
CA GLN A 292 0.96 5.07 12.20
C GLN A 292 1.58 3.68 12.20
N LEU A 293 0.91 2.66 11.63
CA LEU A 293 1.52 1.33 11.53
C LEU A 293 2.76 1.39 10.64
N PRO A 294 3.87 0.75 11.05
CA PRO A 294 5.04 0.64 10.20
C PRO A 294 4.72 -0.17 8.93
N PRO A 295 5.48 0.02 7.84
CA PRO A 295 5.28 -0.74 6.63
C PRO A 295 5.44 -2.25 6.90
N PRO A 296 4.68 -3.10 6.21
CA PRO A 296 4.81 -4.55 6.36
C PRO A 296 6.19 -5.02 5.86
N ARG A 297 6.62 -6.21 6.29
CA ARG A 297 7.81 -6.84 5.69
C ARG A 297 7.54 -7.07 4.21
N THR A 298 8.29 -6.37 3.37
CA THR A 298 8.25 -6.55 1.92
C THR A 298 8.77 -7.94 1.58
N ALA A 299 8.05 -8.66 0.72
CA ALA A 299 8.68 -9.73 -0.05
C ALA A 299 9.88 -9.08 -0.75
N LEU A 300 11.09 -9.57 -0.48
CA LEU A 300 12.29 -9.00 -1.08
C LEU A 300 12.10 -8.99 -2.61
N LEU A 301 11.95 -7.80 -3.17
CA LEU A 301 12.22 -7.61 -4.59
C LEU A 301 13.66 -8.09 -4.85
N PRO A 302 13.95 -8.63 -6.05
CA PRO A 302 15.28 -9.09 -6.41
C PRO A 302 16.32 -8.02 -6.05
N VAL A 303 17.49 -8.50 -5.60
CA VAL A 303 18.61 -7.85 -4.91
C VAL A 303 19.10 -6.50 -5.47
N ASN A 304 18.60 -6.06 -6.63
CA ASN A 304 18.98 -4.86 -7.37
C ASN A 304 18.68 -3.51 -6.67
N GLN A 305 18.19 -3.49 -5.42
CA GLN A 305 17.94 -2.25 -4.67
C GLN A 305 18.58 -2.19 -3.27
N ARG A 306 19.35 -3.21 -2.85
CA ARG A 306 20.04 -3.21 -1.54
C ARG A 306 21.49 -2.69 -1.58
N GLU A 307 22.03 -2.36 -2.75
CA GLU A 307 23.43 -1.94 -2.89
C GLU A 307 23.67 -0.49 -2.48
N LYS A 308 23.64 -0.27 -1.17
CA LYS A 308 24.48 0.72 -0.45
C LYS A 308 24.53 0.46 1.06
N ARG A 309 24.42 -0.81 1.49
CA ARG A 309 24.89 -1.22 2.82
C ARG A 309 26.17 -2.03 2.62
N GLN A 310 27.25 -1.52 3.19
CA GLN A 310 28.58 -2.11 3.20
C GLN A 310 28.50 -3.61 3.44
N ILE A 311 29.09 -4.40 2.54
CA ILE A 311 29.31 -5.82 2.74
C ILE A 311 30.38 -5.94 3.83
N GLN A 312 29.95 -5.97 5.09
CA GLN A 312 30.76 -6.51 6.17
C GLN A 312 30.69 -8.03 6.03
N VAL A 313 31.75 -8.64 5.53
CA VAL A 313 31.91 -10.09 5.57
C VAL A 313 32.11 -10.47 7.04
N ASN A 314 31.03 -10.74 7.75
CA ASN A 314 31.09 -11.34 9.07
C ASN A 314 31.42 -12.81 8.90
N LEU A 315 32.67 -13.18 9.15
CA LEU A 315 33.05 -14.56 9.43
C LEU A 315 32.39 -14.95 10.76
N SER A 316 31.26 -15.65 10.68
CA SER A 316 30.44 -16.05 11.82
C SER A 316 31.14 -17.14 12.63
N HIS A 317 31.46 -16.86 13.91
CA HIS A 317 31.72 -17.90 14.90
C HIS A 317 30.52 -17.97 15.87
N PRO A 318 29.90 -19.15 16.09
CA PRO A 318 28.62 -19.27 16.81
C PRO A 318 28.61 -18.74 18.25
N ALA A 319 29.78 -18.66 18.89
CA ALA A 319 29.89 -18.34 20.31
C ALA A 319 29.95 -16.83 20.64
N LEU A 320 30.20 -15.95 19.65
CA LEU A 320 30.39 -14.51 19.92
C LEU A 320 29.11 -13.66 19.83
N HIS A 321 28.03 -14.17 19.24
CA HIS A 321 26.80 -13.38 18.99
C HIS A 321 25.74 -13.44 20.09
N ALA A 322 25.84 -14.37 21.04
CA ALA A 322 24.86 -14.50 22.13
C ALA A 322 24.72 -13.23 23.01
N GLY A 323 25.69 -12.32 22.97
CA GLY A 323 25.64 -11.04 23.71
C GLY A 323 25.28 -9.80 22.89
N LEU A 324 25.29 -9.86 21.55
CA LEU A 324 25.08 -8.70 20.66
C LEU A 324 23.71 -8.72 19.94
N ASP A 325 23.00 -9.85 19.94
CA ASP A 325 21.69 -9.99 19.28
C ASP A 325 20.52 -9.34 20.06
N ALA A 326 20.77 -8.84 21.27
CA ALA A 326 19.73 -8.19 22.10
C ALA A 326 19.25 -6.85 21.52
N SER A 327 20.10 -6.13 20.75
CA SER A 327 19.73 -4.84 20.14
C SER A 327 19.08 -4.97 18.76
N ASP A 328 19.44 -5.99 17.97
CA ASP A 328 18.79 -6.26 16.66
C ASP A 328 17.43 -6.95 16.82
N SER A 329 17.24 -7.73 17.89
CA SER A 329 15.96 -8.39 18.19
C SER A 329 14.82 -7.44 18.57
N GLU A 330 15.12 -6.23 19.06
CA GLU A 330 14.09 -5.20 19.30
C GLU A 330 13.55 -4.61 18.00
N VAL A 331 14.42 -4.29 17.02
CA VAL A 331 14.02 -3.74 15.71
C VAL A 331 13.21 -4.77 14.91
N GLU A 332 13.49 -6.06 15.09
CA GLU A 332 12.94 -7.13 14.27
C GLU A 332 11.51 -7.58 14.68
N SER A 333 11.12 -7.29 15.93
CA SER A 333 9.78 -7.50 16.49
C SER A 333 8.70 -6.48 16.03
N THR A 334 9.11 -5.49 15.23
CA THR A 334 8.27 -4.32 14.87
C THR A 334 7.48 -4.46 13.57
N ALA A 335 7.73 -5.49 12.76
CA ALA A 335 7.12 -5.58 11.44
C ALA A 335 5.73 -6.24 11.48
N VAL A 336 4.74 -5.61 10.84
CA VAL A 336 3.36 -6.13 10.77
C VAL A 336 3.28 -7.30 9.79
N THR A 337 2.66 -8.41 10.21
CA THR A 337 2.42 -9.57 9.34
C THR A 337 1.18 -9.41 8.47
N TRP A 338 1.12 -10.15 7.36
CA TRP A 338 -0.03 -10.14 6.45
C TRP A 338 -1.36 -10.53 7.13
N GLU A 339 -1.36 -11.57 7.97
CA GLU A 339 -2.57 -11.96 8.71
C GLU A 339 -3.00 -10.90 9.72
N THR A 340 -2.05 -10.26 10.42
CA THR A 340 -2.39 -9.16 11.34
C THR A 340 -3.02 -7.99 10.61
N LEU A 341 -2.55 -7.67 9.39
CA LEU A 341 -3.17 -6.65 8.54
C LEU A 341 -4.61 -7.02 8.17
N ILE A 342 -4.87 -8.28 7.77
CA ILE A 342 -6.24 -8.71 7.47
C ILE A 342 -7.14 -8.62 8.70
N ALA A 343 -6.67 -9.08 9.85
CA ALA A 343 -7.46 -9.03 11.08
C ALA A 343 -7.78 -7.57 11.47
N VAL A 344 -6.84 -6.64 11.27
CA VAL A 344 -7.08 -5.20 11.48
C VAL A 344 -8.10 -4.64 10.51
N ARG A 345 -7.97 -4.95 9.21
CA ARG A 345 -8.93 -4.51 8.18
C ARG A 345 -10.34 -4.99 8.51
N GLU A 346 -10.47 -6.27 8.86
CA GLU A 346 -11.77 -6.88 9.15
C GLU A 346 -12.41 -6.24 10.40
N ALA A 347 -11.64 -6.10 11.48
CA ALA A 347 -12.13 -5.47 12.71
C ALA A 347 -12.59 -4.02 12.47
N LEU A 348 -11.81 -3.22 11.73
CA LEU A 348 -12.15 -1.83 11.40
C LEU A 348 -13.37 -1.74 10.47
N ASN A 349 -13.45 -2.59 9.45
CA ASN A 349 -14.59 -2.60 8.53
C ASN A 349 -15.89 -2.96 9.26
N GLN A 350 -15.86 -4.02 10.09
CA GLN A 350 -17.02 -4.41 10.89
C GLN A 350 -17.46 -3.28 11.84
N ALA A 351 -16.51 -2.62 12.50
CA ALA A 351 -16.79 -1.47 13.36
C ALA A 351 -17.45 -0.31 12.60
N ILE A 352 -16.91 0.06 11.44
CA ILE A 352 -17.45 1.13 10.60
C ILE A 352 -18.83 0.77 10.08
N GLU A 353 -19.01 -0.44 9.53
CA GLU A 353 -20.29 -0.92 9.03
C GLU A 353 -21.35 -0.95 10.13
N ARG A 354 -20.98 -1.41 11.32
CA ARG A 354 -21.86 -1.40 12.47
C ARG A 354 -22.32 0.02 12.79
N GLU A 355 -21.41 0.99 12.91
CA GLU A 355 -21.80 2.36 13.21
C GLU A 355 -22.59 3.02 12.07
N GLN A 356 -22.30 2.68 10.82
CA GLN A 356 -23.07 3.12 9.66
C GLN A 356 -24.54 2.67 9.73
N THR A 357 -24.81 1.44 10.17
CA THR A 357 -26.21 0.97 10.34
C THR A 357 -26.94 1.66 11.49
N LEU A 358 -26.21 2.25 12.44
CA LEU A 358 -26.76 2.89 13.62
C LEU A 358 -26.89 4.41 13.49
N SER A 359 -26.14 5.02 12.57
CA SER A 359 -26.11 6.47 12.38
C SER A 359 -27.37 6.96 11.63
N PRO A 360 -28.18 7.85 12.23
CA PRO A 360 -29.30 8.48 11.54
C PRO A 360 -28.90 9.75 10.76
N ASP A 361 -27.65 10.21 10.88
CA ASP A 361 -27.14 11.42 10.22
C ASP A 361 -26.42 11.04 8.91
N ASP A 362 -26.98 11.50 7.78
CA ASP A 362 -26.45 11.27 6.44
C ASP A 362 -25.03 11.81 6.26
N ALA A 363 -24.71 12.96 6.86
CA ALA A 363 -23.39 13.57 6.72
C ALA A 363 -22.32 12.75 7.45
N LEU A 364 -22.66 12.22 8.63
CA LEU A 364 -21.80 11.32 9.39
C LEU A 364 -21.65 9.97 8.68
N PHE A 365 -22.74 9.44 8.11
CA PHE A 365 -22.72 8.20 7.33
C PHE A 365 -21.76 8.30 6.13
N LEU A 366 -21.86 9.38 5.34
CA LEU A 366 -20.98 9.61 4.19
C LEU A 366 -19.51 9.78 4.61
N ALA A 367 -19.25 10.44 5.74
CA ALA A 367 -17.89 10.57 6.27
C ALA A 367 -17.30 9.22 6.71
N LEU A 368 -18.08 8.38 7.39
CA LEU A 368 -17.69 7.02 7.74
C LEU A 368 -17.44 6.17 6.48
N GLN A 369 -18.29 6.32 5.45
CA GLN A 369 -18.10 5.62 4.17
C GLN A 369 -16.80 6.02 3.48
N ARG A 370 -16.45 7.32 3.50
CA ARG A 370 -15.19 7.81 2.95
C ARG A 370 -13.99 7.27 3.73
N VAL A 371 -14.06 7.21 5.05
CA VAL A 371 -12.99 6.59 5.86
C VAL A 371 -12.87 5.11 5.53
N LYS A 372 -13.99 4.38 5.40
CA LYS A 372 -13.99 2.96 4.98
C LYS A 372 -13.29 2.75 3.64
N THR A 373 -13.56 3.58 2.64
CA THR A 373 -12.92 3.44 1.31
C THR A 373 -11.42 3.69 1.40
N GLU A 374 -10.99 4.73 2.10
CA GLU A 374 -9.56 5.04 2.25
C GLU A 374 -8.81 4.04 3.12
N VAL A 375 -9.43 3.52 4.19
CA VAL A 375 -8.87 2.42 5.00
C VAL A 375 -8.64 1.19 4.13
N ASN A 376 -9.63 0.79 3.32
CA ASN A 376 -9.49 -0.37 2.46
C ASN A 376 -8.45 -0.15 1.36
N ARG A 377 -8.32 1.08 0.84
CA ARG A 377 -7.28 1.45 -0.13
C ARG A 377 -5.88 1.34 0.48
N ASP A 378 -5.67 1.92 1.66
CA ASP A 378 -4.38 1.85 2.37
C ASP A 378 -4.02 0.41 2.75
N MET A 379 -4.99 -0.34 3.28
CA MET A 379 -4.82 -1.76 3.61
C MET A 379 -4.50 -2.60 2.37
N ALA A 380 -5.12 -2.33 1.21
CA ALA A 380 -4.83 -3.04 -0.02
C ALA A 380 -3.37 -2.82 -0.47
N THR A 381 -2.88 -1.57 -0.40
CA THR A 381 -1.47 -1.25 -0.70
C THR A 381 -0.52 -1.95 0.26
N ARG A 382 -0.81 -1.95 1.57
CA ARG A 382 0.01 -2.67 2.57
C ARG A 382 -0.04 -4.18 2.36
N LEU A 383 -1.20 -4.75 2.08
CA LEU A 383 -1.35 -6.19 1.84
C LEU A 383 -0.67 -6.64 0.55
N ALA A 384 -0.58 -5.78 -0.46
CA ALA A 384 0.17 -6.05 -1.70
C ALA A 384 1.69 -6.08 -1.45
N GLN A 385 2.18 -5.28 -0.49
CA GLN A 385 3.59 -5.27 -0.09
C GLN A 385 3.93 -6.40 0.88
N GLY A 386 2.98 -6.84 1.70
CA GLY A 386 3.20 -7.85 2.73
C GLY A 386 3.41 -9.26 2.17
N GLU A 387 4.51 -9.90 2.58
CA GLU A 387 4.77 -11.29 2.23
C GLU A 387 3.76 -12.24 2.91
N LYS A 388 3.11 -13.10 2.11
CA LYS A 388 2.22 -14.15 2.62
C LYS A 388 3.03 -15.22 3.34
N THR A 389 2.47 -15.81 4.38
CA THR A 389 3.12 -16.87 5.16
C THR A 389 2.29 -18.14 5.21
N VAL A 390 2.94 -19.28 5.34
CA VAL A 390 2.37 -20.60 5.60
C VAL A 390 3.04 -21.23 6.81
N LEU A 391 2.32 -22.12 7.51
CA LEU A 391 2.90 -22.93 8.58
C LEU A 391 3.49 -24.21 7.97
N ARG A 392 4.76 -24.48 8.26
CA ARG A 392 5.44 -25.74 7.92
C ARG A 392 6.10 -26.32 9.15
N THR A 393 5.95 -27.62 9.35
CA THR A 393 6.61 -28.38 10.42
C THR A 393 7.81 -29.11 9.84
N PRO A 394 9.02 -28.95 10.40
CA PRO A 394 10.15 -29.78 10.00
C PRO A 394 9.92 -31.24 10.46
N GLU A 395 10.47 -32.21 9.72
CA GLU A 395 10.30 -33.63 10.05
C GLU A 395 11.19 -34.05 11.23
N THR A 396 12.36 -33.45 11.35
CA THR A 396 13.35 -33.70 12.41
C THR A 396 13.96 -32.38 12.86
N VAL A 397 14.72 -32.40 13.96
CA VAL A 397 15.46 -31.23 14.39
C VAL A 397 16.65 -31.00 13.46
N LEU A 398 16.56 -29.94 12.67
CA LEU A 398 17.56 -29.56 11.67
C LEU A 398 18.02 -28.12 11.90
N PRO A 399 19.25 -27.75 11.46
CA PRO A 399 19.66 -26.36 11.42
C PRO A 399 18.76 -25.54 10.50
N ALA A 400 18.50 -24.28 10.86
CA ALA A 400 17.67 -23.38 10.08
C ALA A 400 18.23 -23.15 8.66
N LEU A 401 19.57 -23.17 8.50
CA LEU A 401 20.23 -23.14 7.19
C LEU A 401 19.84 -24.31 6.28
N VAL A 402 19.76 -25.53 6.84
CA VAL A 402 19.38 -26.74 6.10
C VAL A 402 17.89 -26.68 5.74
N LEU A 403 17.04 -26.23 6.68
CA LEU A 403 15.62 -26.02 6.41
C LEU A 403 15.39 -24.95 5.32
N ALA A 404 16.18 -23.86 5.33
CA ALA A 404 16.10 -22.83 4.30
C ALA A 404 16.51 -23.34 2.92
N ALA A 405 17.56 -24.17 2.85
CA ALA A 405 17.94 -24.86 1.62
C ALA A 405 16.82 -25.79 1.12
N GLN A 406 16.23 -26.61 2.00
CA GLN A 406 15.16 -27.54 1.61
C GLN A 406 13.85 -26.84 1.21
N TRP A 407 13.44 -25.81 1.95
CA TRP A 407 12.13 -25.17 1.74
C TRP A 407 12.15 -24.06 0.70
N TYR A 408 13.25 -23.33 0.58
CA TYR A 408 13.35 -22.19 -0.33
C TYR A 408 14.32 -22.40 -1.49
N ASP A 409 15.06 -23.52 -1.52
CA ASP A 409 16.18 -23.75 -2.46
C ASP A 409 17.24 -22.63 -2.36
N HIS A 410 17.37 -22.05 -1.17
CA HIS A 410 18.24 -20.91 -0.93
C HIS A 410 18.67 -20.84 0.55
N ALA A 411 19.86 -21.37 0.85
CA ALA A 411 20.38 -21.47 2.22
C ALA A 411 20.52 -20.11 2.94
N ALA A 412 20.78 -19.03 2.18
CA ALA A 412 20.91 -17.68 2.74
C ALA A 412 19.61 -17.11 3.35
N ARG A 413 18.46 -17.78 3.16
CA ARG A 413 17.15 -17.39 3.73
C ARG A 413 16.91 -17.98 5.13
N GLU A 414 17.96 -18.44 5.81
CA GLU A 414 17.88 -18.91 7.20
C GLU A 414 17.23 -17.89 8.14
N THR A 415 17.59 -16.62 7.98
CA THR A 415 17.08 -15.51 8.80
C THR A 415 15.57 -15.32 8.67
N ASP A 416 14.95 -15.73 7.55
CA ASP A 416 13.50 -15.71 7.40
C ASP A 416 12.81 -16.70 8.34
N ILE A 417 13.46 -17.82 8.67
CA ILE A 417 12.92 -18.84 9.58
C ILE A 417 13.13 -18.41 11.03
N THR A 418 14.35 -17.99 11.39
CA THR A 418 14.72 -17.65 12.76
C THR A 418 14.02 -16.39 13.24
N SER A 419 14.01 -15.32 12.42
CA SER A 419 13.40 -14.03 12.79
C SER A 419 11.88 -14.10 12.97
N ARG A 420 11.18 -15.00 12.26
CA ARG A 420 9.71 -15.13 12.33
C ARG A 420 9.21 -15.96 13.50
N ASN A 421 10.00 -16.95 13.92
CA ASN A 421 9.54 -17.99 14.84
C ASN A 421 10.17 -17.91 16.23
N ARG A 422 11.01 -16.90 16.49
CA ARG A 422 11.77 -16.75 17.75
C ARG A 422 12.46 -18.07 18.13
N VAL A 423 13.17 -18.65 17.17
CA VAL A 423 13.87 -19.91 17.38
C VAL A 423 15.00 -19.66 18.41
N PRO A 424 15.09 -20.45 19.50
CA PRO A 424 16.08 -20.21 20.55
C PRO A 424 17.52 -20.35 20.06
N HIS A 425 17.76 -21.28 19.14
CA HIS A 425 19.08 -21.53 18.57
C HIS A 425 18.97 -21.88 17.08
N PRO A 426 19.60 -21.11 16.16
CA PRO A 426 19.51 -21.34 14.71
C PRO A 426 19.96 -22.74 14.28
N GLY A 427 20.97 -23.31 14.95
CA GLY A 427 21.46 -24.67 14.67
C GLY A 427 20.55 -25.81 15.13
N PHE A 428 19.51 -25.53 15.93
CA PHE A 428 18.63 -26.55 16.52
C PHE A 428 17.18 -26.08 16.48
N VAL A 429 16.55 -26.22 15.31
CA VAL A 429 15.16 -25.81 15.13
C VAL A 429 14.21 -26.93 15.57
N PRO A 430 13.33 -26.69 16.57
CA PRO A 430 12.47 -27.75 17.11
C PRO A 430 11.41 -28.21 16.10
N GLN A 431 10.91 -29.44 16.30
CA GLN A 431 9.83 -30.03 15.51
C GLN A 431 8.46 -29.41 15.86
N GLN A 432 8.31 -28.12 15.60
CA GLN A 432 7.10 -27.35 15.87
C GLN A 432 6.63 -26.65 14.59
N PRO A 433 5.35 -26.25 14.50
CA PRO A 433 4.87 -25.47 13.36
C PRO A 433 5.62 -24.14 13.26
N LEU A 434 6.40 -23.97 12.19
CA LEU A 434 7.14 -22.76 11.89
C LEU A 434 6.43 -21.96 10.80
N ARG A 435 6.32 -20.67 11.01
CA ARG A 435 5.80 -19.70 10.06
C ARG A 435 6.87 -19.29 9.07
N VAL A 436 6.63 -19.56 7.81
CA VAL A 436 7.56 -19.35 6.70
C VAL A 436 6.88 -18.64 5.53
N PRO A 437 7.59 -17.88 4.69
CA PRO A 437 7.01 -17.29 3.50
C PRO A 437 6.37 -18.31 2.56
N LEU A 438 5.25 -17.89 1.95
CA LEU A 438 4.64 -18.58 0.82
C LEU A 438 5.49 -18.26 -0.41
N ARG A 439 6.00 -19.31 -1.05
CA ARG A 439 6.91 -19.22 -2.20
C ARG A 439 6.26 -18.58 -3.41
#